data_AF-A0A402ACH9-F1
#
_entry.id   AF-A0A402ACH9-F1
#
_cell.length_a   1.000
_cell.length_b   1.000
_cell.length_c   1.000
_cell.angle_alpha   90.00
_cell.angle_beta   90.00
_cell.angle_gamma   90.00
#
_symmetry.space_group_name_H-M   'P 1'
#
loop_
_entity.id
_entity.type
_entity.pdbx_description
1 polymer ?
#
loop_
_entity_poly.entity_id
_entity_poly.type
_entity_poly.pdbx_seq_one_letter_code
_entity_poly.pdbx_strand_id
1 'polypeptide(L)'
;MITSNEYFITQMKLRELREQRSRLTQAYTELRQQVDVTETETERLRTLYNGLRQLKFANQELHPDIANLEPLLDQADGQPVSAETLTFWRQRLEKELAGGQLRSEIVYVFGALLEEWAAGAPESAQTRAQREQEQRVQLERLLQPTQTGNYAKLLDTLLGDFAFNDPEIRAQQFQKAVGSQLRERVDVRELSKVLKQLSNSPYHAPEIRKQAQSFVADNIMQKELADALTIMLEHLDEWQRSQEGVPPRAFWTLNKWRLFIDDDLPTVFLRSSIC
;
A
#
# COMPACT_ATOMS: atom_id res chain seq x y z
N MET A 1 -4.62 21.03 -1.62
CA MET A 1 -5.75 20.09 -1.46
C MET A 1 -5.17 18.73 -1.78
N ILE A 2 -4.97 17.88 -0.76
CA ILE A 2 -4.54 16.50 -0.98
C ILE A 2 -5.75 15.77 -1.56
N THR A 3 -5.62 15.17 -2.76
CA THR A 3 -6.74 14.43 -3.36
C THR A 3 -6.95 13.11 -2.63
N SER A 4 -8.16 12.55 -2.65
CA SER A 4 -8.49 11.29 -1.95
C SER A 4 -7.54 10.13 -2.31
N ASN A 5 -6.93 10.17 -3.51
CA ASN A 5 -5.96 9.16 -3.96
C ASN A 5 -4.54 9.42 -3.45
N GLU A 6 -4.13 10.68 -3.30
CA GLU A 6 -2.85 11.02 -2.65
C GLU A 6 -2.88 10.61 -1.17
N TYR A 7 -4.03 10.79 -0.51
CA TYR A 7 -4.26 10.27 0.83
C TYR A 7 -4.16 8.74 0.86
N PHE A 8 -4.80 8.04 -0.08
CA PHE A 8 -4.69 6.57 -0.20
C PHE A 8 -3.23 6.11 -0.39
N ILE A 9 -2.48 6.71 -1.32
CA ILE A 9 -1.06 6.38 -1.56
C ILE A 9 -0.25 6.58 -0.27
N THR A 10 -0.45 7.73 0.39
CA THR A 10 0.27 8.05 1.63
C THR A 10 -0.05 7.03 2.72
N GLN A 11 -1.33 6.68 2.92
CA GLN A 11 -1.76 5.67 3.90
C GLN A 11 -1.18 4.29 3.61
N MET A 12 -1.17 3.83 2.36
CA MET A 12 -0.58 2.54 1.98
C MET A 12 0.93 2.50 2.21
N LYS A 13 1.66 3.57 1.83
CA LYS A 13 3.10 3.64 2.06
C LYS A 13 3.47 3.71 3.53
N LEU A 14 2.71 4.46 4.33
CA LEU A 14 2.90 4.55 5.78
C LEU A 14 2.64 3.21 6.47
N ARG A 15 1.59 2.50 6.05
CA ARG A 15 1.30 1.14 6.51
C ARG A 15 2.48 0.20 6.22
N GLU A 16 2.97 0.17 4.99
CA GLU A 16 4.10 -0.67 4.61
C GLU A 16 5.37 -0.33 5.42
N LEU A 17 5.63 0.96 5.69
CA LEU A 17 6.73 1.39 6.55
C LEU A 17 6.61 0.84 7.99
N ARG A 18 5.40 0.77 8.55
CA ARG A 18 5.17 0.20 9.89
C ARG A 18 5.44 -1.31 9.91
N GLU A 19 4.99 -2.02 8.89
CA GLU A 19 5.23 -3.46 8.77
C GLU A 19 6.72 -3.77 8.60
N GLN A 20 7.41 -3.03 7.72
CA GLN A 20 8.85 -3.15 7.54
C GLN A 20 9.62 -2.83 8.82
N ARG A 21 9.19 -1.83 9.61
CA ARG A 21 9.78 -1.57 10.94
C ARG A 21 9.61 -2.77 11.86
N SER A 22 8.40 -3.32 11.98
CA SER A 22 8.15 -4.47 12.86
C SER A 22 9.09 -5.64 12.52
N ARG A 23 9.20 -5.97 11.23
CA ARG A 23 10.11 -7.01 10.73
C ARG A 23 11.58 -6.69 11.03
N LEU A 24 12.02 -5.45 10.80
CA LEU A 24 13.39 -5.04 11.11
C LEU A 24 13.71 -5.06 12.61
N THR A 25 12.84 -4.53 13.45
CA THR A 25 13.02 -4.52 14.90
C THR A 25 13.11 -5.94 15.45
N GLN A 26 12.25 -6.83 14.95
CA GLN A 26 12.32 -8.25 15.29
C GLN A 26 13.66 -8.86 14.84
N ALA A 27 14.07 -8.64 13.58
CA ALA A 27 15.30 -9.19 13.05
C ALA A 27 16.57 -8.67 13.78
N TYR A 28 16.60 -7.39 14.19
CA TYR A 28 17.67 -6.85 15.03
C TYR A 28 17.68 -7.49 16.43
N THR A 29 16.51 -7.76 17.00
CA THR A 29 16.39 -8.38 18.33
C THR A 29 16.83 -9.84 18.28
N GLU A 30 16.41 -10.59 17.26
CA GLU A 30 16.83 -11.97 17.01
C GLU A 30 18.34 -12.07 16.78
N LEU A 31 18.90 -11.17 15.96
CA LEU A 31 20.34 -11.12 15.72
C LEU A 31 21.12 -10.89 17.03
N ARG A 32 20.65 -9.98 17.88
CA ARG A 32 21.27 -9.71 19.18
C ARG A 32 21.25 -10.93 20.09
N GLN A 33 20.12 -11.64 20.16
CA GLN A 33 20.00 -12.87 20.93
C GLN A 33 20.93 -13.97 20.43
N GLN A 34 21.06 -14.14 19.12
CA GLN A 34 21.98 -15.13 18.53
C GLN A 34 23.45 -14.85 18.89
N VAL A 35 23.83 -13.57 18.92
CA VAL A 35 25.19 -13.14 19.28
C VAL A 35 25.47 -13.38 20.77
N ASP A 36 24.50 -13.13 21.65
CA ASP A 36 24.64 -13.36 23.09
C ASP A 36 24.81 -14.85 23.45
N VAL A 37 24.19 -15.75 22.68
CA VAL A 37 24.25 -17.22 22.90
C VAL A 37 25.55 -17.85 22.36
N THR A 38 26.19 -17.22 21.37
CA THR A 38 27.39 -17.79 20.74
C THR A 38 28.58 -17.73 21.72
N GLU A 39 29.36 -18.81 21.88
CA GLU A 39 30.43 -18.86 22.90
C GLU A 39 31.78 -18.32 22.40
N THR A 40 32.09 -18.46 21.11
CA THR A 40 33.39 -18.03 20.56
C THR A 40 33.32 -16.62 19.95
N GLU A 41 34.35 -15.80 20.18
CA GLU A 41 34.38 -14.42 19.66
C GLU A 41 34.39 -14.35 18.13
N THR A 42 35.02 -15.32 17.46
CA THR A 42 35.08 -15.42 16.00
C THR A 42 33.72 -15.77 15.40
N GLU A 43 32.97 -16.70 16.00
CA GLU A 43 31.60 -17.01 15.57
C GLU A 43 30.64 -15.86 15.86
N ARG A 44 30.78 -15.17 17.01
CA ARG A 44 30.00 -13.96 17.31
C ARG A 44 30.15 -12.91 16.20
N LEU A 45 31.38 -12.69 15.75
CA LEU A 45 31.68 -11.72 14.70
C LEU A 45 31.09 -12.15 13.35
N ARG A 46 31.17 -13.44 13.01
CA ARG A 46 30.54 -14.00 11.80
C ARG A 46 29.02 -13.86 11.83
N THR A 47 28.39 -14.16 12.97
CA THR A 47 26.94 -14.02 13.16
C THR A 47 26.51 -12.56 12.99
N LEU A 48 27.22 -11.61 13.62
CA LEU A 48 26.97 -10.17 13.45
C LEU A 48 27.11 -9.72 11.99
N TYR A 49 28.21 -10.11 11.33
CA TYR A 49 28.49 -9.73 9.96
C TYR A 49 27.43 -10.27 8.98
N ASN A 50 27.15 -11.58 9.05
CA ASN A 50 26.18 -12.23 8.18
C ASN A 50 24.76 -11.71 8.42
N GLY A 51 24.38 -11.53 9.69
CA GLY A 51 23.09 -10.97 10.05
C GLY A 51 22.89 -9.56 9.51
N LEU A 52 23.85 -8.65 9.74
CA LEU A 52 23.75 -7.26 9.27
C LEU A 52 23.74 -7.17 7.73
N ARG A 53 24.46 -8.05 7.03
CA ARG A 53 24.45 -8.12 5.56
C ARG A 53 23.10 -8.58 5.00
N GLN A 54 22.43 -9.50 5.67
CA GLN A 54 21.14 -10.04 5.22
C GLN A 54 19.98 -9.07 5.46
N LEU A 55 20.13 -8.10 6.37
CA LEU A 55 19.12 -7.08 6.64
C LEU A 55 18.99 -6.11 5.45
N LYS A 56 17.86 -6.22 4.76
CA LYS A 56 17.46 -5.32 3.68
C LYS A 56 16.22 -4.53 4.08
N PHE A 57 16.12 -3.31 3.58
CA PHE A 57 14.94 -2.45 3.71
C PHE A 57 14.49 -2.02 2.32
N ALA A 58 13.25 -2.32 1.96
CA ALA A 58 12.71 -2.03 0.63
C ALA A 58 13.66 -2.45 -0.52
N ASN A 59 14.26 -3.66 -0.42
CA ASN A 59 15.28 -4.22 -1.33
C ASN A 59 16.63 -3.47 -1.40
N GLN A 60 16.90 -2.52 -0.50
CA GLN A 60 18.19 -1.85 -0.36
C GLN A 60 18.98 -2.41 0.82
N GLU A 61 20.30 -2.48 0.68
CA GLU A 61 21.20 -2.87 1.76
C GLU A 61 21.25 -1.76 2.82
N LEU A 62 20.91 -2.10 4.07
CA LEU A 62 20.91 -1.12 5.16
C LEU A 62 22.32 -0.77 5.66
N HIS A 63 23.29 -1.64 5.38
CA HIS A 63 24.63 -1.58 5.94
C HIS A 63 25.72 -1.78 4.86
N PRO A 64 25.81 -0.87 3.87
CA PRO A 64 26.78 -1.01 2.77
C PRO A 64 28.24 -0.98 3.25
N ASP A 65 28.50 -0.28 4.36
CA ASP A 65 29.86 -0.08 4.90
C ASP A 65 30.47 -1.35 5.53
N ILE A 66 29.66 -2.40 5.69
CA ILE A 66 30.06 -3.67 6.31
C ILE A 66 30.68 -4.62 5.26
N ALA A 67 30.39 -4.45 3.97
CA ALA A 67 30.78 -5.39 2.91
C ALA A 67 32.30 -5.70 2.85
N ASN A 68 33.16 -4.79 3.29
CA ASN A 68 34.62 -4.94 3.22
C ASN A 68 35.24 -5.87 4.28
N LEU A 69 34.43 -6.56 5.09
CA LEU A 69 34.89 -7.41 6.19
C LEU A 69 35.14 -8.89 5.82
N GLU A 70 34.72 -9.31 4.63
CA GLU A 70 34.89 -10.68 4.12
C GLU A 70 36.35 -11.17 4.19
N PRO A 71 37.36 -10.37 3.76
CA PRO A 71 38.75 -10.85 3.75
C PRO A 71 39.33 -11.13 5.14
N LEU A 72 38.80 -10.46 6.17
CA LEU A 72 39.23 -10.65 7.56
C LEU A 72 38.58 -11.89 8.18
N LEU A 73 37.34 -12.20 7.78
CA LEU A 73 36.61 -13.38 8.22
C LEU A 73 37.13 -14.66 7.57
N ASP A 74 37.61 -14.57 6.32
CA ASP A 74 38.23 -15.68 5.59
C ASP A 74 39.65 -15.99 6.09
N GLN A 75 40.39 -14.99 6.57
CA GLN A 75 41.73 -15.18 7.15
C GLN A 75 41.71 -15.86 8.53
N ALA A 76 40.59 -15.75 9.26
CA ALA A 76 40.43 -16.35 10.58
C ALA A 76 40.40 -17.90 10.56
N ASP A 77 40.16 -18.53 9.41
CA ASP A 77 40.18 -20.00 9.26
C ASP A 77 41.60 -20.58 9.09
N GLY A 78 42.61 -19.73 8.85
CA GLY A 78 43.99 -20.16 8.56
C GLY A 78 45.08 -19.55 9.45
N GLN A 79 44.87 -18.36 10.02
CA GLN A 79 45.81 -17.74 10.96
C GLN A 79 45.08 -17.12 12.17
N PRO A 80 45.66 -17.18 13.39
CA PRO A 80 45.07 -16.57 14.56
C PRO A 80 45.04 -15.05 14.40
N VAL A 81 43.85 -14.50 14.20
CA VAL A 81 43.59 -13.05 14.24
C VAL A 81 43.84 -12.56 15.66
N SER A 82 44.47 -11.39 15.81
CA SER A 82 44.72 -10.84 17.15
C SER A 82 43.39 -10.51 17.86
N ALA A 83 43.32 -10.78 19.17
CA ALA A 83 42.14 -10.48 19.99
C ALA A 83 41.75 -8.99 19.95
N GLU A 84 42.72 -8.10 19.79
CA GLU A 84 42.50 -6.66 19.60
C GLU A 84 41.76 -6.35 18.29
N THR A 85 42.07 -7.08 17.21
CA THR A 85 41.39 -6.93 15.92
C THR A 85 39.94 -7.44 16.01
N LEU A 86 39.72 -8.58 16.67
CA LEU A 86 38.38 -9.14 16.87
C LEU A 86 37.50 -8.20 17.71
N THR A 87 38.04 -7.66 18.80
CA THR A 87 37.31 -6.72 19.68
C THR A 87 36.99 -5.40 18.98
N PHE A 88 37.92 -4.85 18.19
CA PHE A 88 37.69 -3.64 17.38
C PHE A 88 36.52 -3.83 16.40
N TRP A 89 36.53 -4.92 15.64
CA TRP A 89 35.48 -5.19 14.64
C TRP A 89 34.14 -5.54 15.29
N ARG A 90 34.14 -6.25 16.42
CA ARG A 90 32.93 -6.48 17.20
C ARG A 90 32.29 -5.15 17.63
N GLN A 91 33.06 -4.27 18.27
CA GLN A 91 32.56 -2.95 18.70
C GLN A 91 32.02 -2.14 17.52
N ARG A 92 32.66 -2.23 16.35
CA ARG A 92 32.19 -1.55 15.14
C ARG A 92 30.86 -2.13 14.65
N LEU A 93 30.72 -3.45 14.57
CA LEU A 93 29.48 -4.11 14.15
C LEU A 93 28.34 -3.89 15.14
N GLU A 94 28.62 -3.91 16.45
CA GLU A 94 27.64 -3.56 17.49
C GLU A 94 27.16 -2.11 17.35
N LYS A 95 28.09 -1.19 17.04
CA LYS A 95 27.75 0.21 16.77
C LYS A 95 26.91 0.37 15.51
N GLU A 96 27.19 -0.38 14.45
CA GLU A 96 26.37 -0.40 13.23
C GLU A 96 24.98 -0.99 13.48
N LEU A 97 24.88 -2.04 14.30
CA LEU A 97 23.60 -2.62 14.72
C LEU A 97 22.76 -1.58 15.46
N ALA A 98 23.33 -0.89 16.45
CA ALA A 98 22.65 0.19 17.17
C ALA A 98 22.29 1.37 16.24
N GLY A 99 23.17 1.74 15.32
CA GLY A 99 22.92 2.78 14.32
C GLY A 99 21.83 2.41 13.31
N GLY A 100 21.76 1.15 12.90
CA GLY A 100 20.68 0.62 12.06
C GLY A 100 19.33 0.64 12.76
N GLN A 101 19.29 0.26 14.03
CA GLN A 101 18.10 0.35 14.86
C GLN A 101 17.62 1.81 14.97
N LEU A 102 18.52 2.74 15.31
CA LEU A 102 18.20 4.17 15.40
C LEU A 102 17.67 4.74 14.06
N ARG A 103 18.28 4.38 12.93
CA ARG A 103 17.79 4.78 11.60
C ARG A 103 16.35 4.31 11.36
N SER A 104 16.03 3.07 11.73
CA SER A 104 14.66 2.55 11.60
C SER A 104 13.66 3.27 12.51
N GLU A 105 14.08 3.66 13.73
CA GLU A 105 13.26 4.44 14.66
C GLU A 105 13.00 5.87 14.17
N ILE A 106 14.01 6.53 13.61
CA ILE A 106 13.88 7.87 13.04
C ILE A 106 12.90 7.87 11.86
N VAL A 107 13.04 6.92 10.91
CA VAL A 107 12.11 6.78 9.78
C VAL A 107 10.68 6.59 10.27
N TYR A 108 10.48 5.80 11.33
CA TYR A 108 9.17 5.61 11.93
C TYR A 108 8.60 6.90 12.55
N VAL A 109 9.40 7.64 13.33
CA VAL A 109 8.94 8.90 13.94
C VAL A 109 8.53 9.90 12.88
N PHE A 110 9.29 10.01 11.79
CA PHE A 110 8.91 10.84 10.65
C PHE A 110 7.60 10.35 9.99
N GLY A 111 7.41 9.04 9.82
CA GLY A 111 6.15 8.46 9.34
C GLY A 111 4.96 8.79 10.24
N ALA A 112 5.11 8.61 11.56
CA ALA A 112 4.07 8.92 12.55
C ALA A 112 3.74 10.43 12.60
N LEU A 113 4.73 11.30 12.44
CA LEU A 113 4.51 12.75 12.37
C LEU A 113 3.81 13.14 11.07
N LEU A 114 4.14 12.51 9.94
CA LEU A 114 3.42 12.70 8.68
C LEU A 114 1.97 12.21 8.78
N GLU A 115 1.71 11.13 9.50
CA GLU A 115 0.35 10.66 9.80
C GLU A 115 -0.42 11.64 10.66
N GLU A 116 0.18 12.13 11.74
CA GLU A 116 -0.42 13.14 12.59
C GLU A 116 -0.70 14.42 11.81
N TRP A 117 0.20 14.82 10.91
CA TRP A 117 0.01 15.97 10.05
C TRP A 117 -1.07 15.75 8.98
N ALA A 118 -1.15 14.54 8.40
CA ALA A 118 -2.19 14.17 7.45
C ALA A 118 -3.57 14.04 8.12
N ALA A 119 -3.62 13.55 9.36
CA ALA A 119 -4.83 13.47 10.19
C ALA A 119 -5.22 14.83 10.79
N GLY A 120 -4.24 15.68 11.06
CA GLY A 120 -4.37 17.03 11.62
C GLY A 120 -4.50 18.14 10.59
N ALA A 121 -4.63 17.82 9.30
CA ALA A 121 -5.05 18.79 8.30
C ALA A 121 -6.38 19.40 8.78
N PRO A 122 -6.45 20.73 8.99
CA PRO A 122 -7.48 21.31 9.84
C PRO A 122 -8.87 20.95 9.31
N GLU A 123 -9.75 20.59 10.24
CA GLU A 123 -11.18 20.33 10.02
C GLU A 123 -11.83 21.36 9.09
N SER A 124 -11.30 22.58 8.96
CA SER A 124 -11.77 23.62 8.04
C SER A 124 -11.69 23.26 6.54
N ALA A 125 -10.73 22.43 6.11
CA ALA A 125 -10.65 21.96 4.72
C ALA A 125 -11.61 20.78 4.47
N GLN A 126 -11.74 19.88 5.45
CA GLN A 126 -12.74 18.80 5.43
C GLN A 126 -14.15 19.37 5.51
N THR A 127 -14.43 20.41 6.30
CA THR A 127 -15.77 21.01 6.39
C THR A 127 -16.15 21.71 5.08
N ARG A 128 -15.20 22.31 4.35
CA ARG A 128 -15.48 22.92 3.05
C ARG A 128 -15.68 21.88 1.95
N ALA A 129 -14.82 20.86 1.90
CA ALA A 129 -14.97 19.74 0.98
C ALA A 129 -16.25 18.95 1.27
N GLN A 130 -16.58 18.70 2.54
CA GLN A 130 -17.82 18.06 2.98
C GLN A 130 -19.03 18.93 2.69
N ARG A 131 -19.01 20.26 2.90
CA ARG A 131 -20.12 21.14 2.49
C ARG A 131 -20.29 21.21 0.98
N GLU A 132 -19.19 21.25 0.21
CA GLU A 132 -19.27 21.19 -1.26
C GLU A 132 -19.76 19.82 -1.73
N GLN A 133 -19.36 18.73 -1.08
CA GLN A 133 -19.85 17.37 -1.32
C GLN A 133 -21.34 17.25 -0.96
N GLU A 134 -21.76 17.77 0.19
CA GLU A 134 -23.14 17.77 0.68
C GLU A 134 -24.04 18.63 -0.21
N GLN A 135 -23.58 19.82 -0.64
CA GLN A 135 -24.29 20.66 -1.60
C GLN A 135 -24.41 19.98 -2.96
N ARG A 136 -23.38 19.27 -3.42
CA ARG A 136 -23.43 18.49 -4.66
C ARG A 136 -24.35 17.30 -4.54
N VAL A 137 -24.30 16.54 -3.45
CA VAL A 137 -25.22 15.42 -3.16
C VAL A 137 -26.66 15.91 -3.07
N GLN A 138 -26.89 17.10 -2.50
CA GLN A 138 -28.22 17.73 -2.47
C GLN A 138 -28.66 18.17 -3.87
N LEU A 139 -27.78 18.79 -4.67
CA LEU A 139 -28.07 19.15 -6.06
C LEU A 139 -28.34 17.91 -6.92
N GLU A 140 -27.57 16.84 -6.76
CA GLU A 140 -27.78 15.57 -7.46
C GLU A 140 -29.08 14.89 -7.01
N ARG A 141 -29.43 14.91 -5.72
CA ARG A 141 -30.76 14.46 -5.25
C ARG A 141 -31.92 15.23 -5.88
N LEU A 142 -31.75 16.54 -6.08
CA LEU A 142 -32.76 17.39 -6.72
C LEU A 142 -32.84 17.16 -8.24
N LEU A 143 -31.75 16.70 -8.85
CA LEU A 143 -31.66 16.37 -10.28
C LEU A 143 -32.02 14.91 -10.58
N GLN A 144 -32.08 14.04 -9.56
CA GLN A 144 -32.55 12.67 -9.71
C GLN A 144 -34.08 12.64 -9.90
N PRO A 145 -34.58 11.83 -10.84
CA PRO A 145 -36.01 11.69 -11.05
C PRO A 145 -36.68 11.19 -9.76
N THR A 146 -37.63 11.97 -9.24
CA THR A 146 -38.24 11.86 -7.90
C THR A 146 -39.16 10.64 -7.73
N GLN A 147 -39.16 9.70 -8.67
CA GLN A 147 -39.97 8.49 -8.61
C GLN A 147 -39.11 7.27 -8.96
N THR A 148 -38.39 6.75 -7.98
CA THR A 148 -38.26 5.30 -7.89
C THR A 148 -39.66 4.77 -7.62
N GLY A 149 -40.39 4.45 -8.69
CA GLY A 149 -41.59 3.63 -8.57
C GLY A 149 -41.24 2.35 -7.79
N ASN A 150 -42.25 1.67 -7.27
CA ASN A 150 -42.22 0.45 -6.43
C ASN A 150 -41.42 -0.75 -7.00
N TYR A 151 -40.60 -0.54 -8.02
CA TYR A 151 -39.72 -1.49 -8.70
C TYR A 151 -38.51 -1.89 -7.86
N ALA A 152 -38.07 -1.11 -6.86
CA ALA A 152 -36.97 -1.54 -5.99
C ALA A 152 -37.32 -2.86 -5.26
N LYS A 153 -38.51 -2.92 -4.65
CA LYS A 153 -39.02 -4.15 -4.02
C LYS A 153 -39.21 -5.29 -5.02
N LEU A 154 -39.62 -4.97 -6.25
CA LEU A 154 -39.84 -5.95 -7.31
C LEU A 154 -38.50 -6.51 -7.82
N LEU A 155 -37.47 -5.66 -7.93
CA LEU A 155 -36.09 -6.06 -8.23
C LEU A 155 -35.47 -6.85 -7.08
N ASP A 156 -35.68 -6.45 -5.83
CA ASP A 156 -35.22 -7.21 -4.65
C ASP A 156 -35.87 -8.59 -4.59
N THR A 157 -37.14 -8.71 -5.00
CA THR A 157 -37.84 -10.00 -5.07
C THR A 157 -37.35 -10.84 -6.25
N LEU A 158 -37.18 -10.24 -7.43
CA LEU A 158 -36.69 -10.94 -8.64
C LEU A 158 -35.21 -11.34 -8.52
N LEU A 159 -34.39 -10.51 -7.89
CA LEU A 159 -32.96 -10.76 -7.65
C LEU A 159 -32.72 -11.51 -6.34
N GLY A 160 -33.73 -11.63 -5.48
CA GLY A 160 -33.69 -12.41 -4.25
C GLY A 160 -33.59 -13.91 -4.51
N ASP A 161 -34.21 -14.42 -5.58
CA ASP A 161 -34.02 -15.80 -6.05
C ASP A 161 -32.66 -15.99 -6.73
N PHE A 162 -32.09 -14.92 -7.29
CA PHE A 162 -30.71 -14.88 -7.75
C PHE A 162 -29.73 -14.50 -6.65
N ALA A 163 -30.14 -14.50 -5.36
CA ALA A 163 -29.35 -14.04 -4.22
C ALA A 163 -27.91 -14.52 -4.39
N PHE A 164 -27.10 -13.61 -4.93
CA PHE A 164 -25.71 -13.86 -5.14
C PHE A 164 -25.19 -14.18 -3.75
N ASN A 165 -24.58 -15.36 -3.61
CA ASN A 165 -24.16 -15.96 -2.35
C ASN A 165 -23.73 -14.93 -1.29
N ASP A 166 -23.94 -15.32 -0.03
CA ASP A 166 -23.48 -14.65 1.20
C ASP A 166 -22.40 -13.59 0.92
N PRO A 167 -22.59 -12.30 1.29
CA PRO A 167 -21.61 -11.24 1.03
C PRO A 167 -20.16 -11.63 1.35
N GLU A 168 -19.94 -12.48 2.36
CA GLU A 168 -18.63 -13.05 2.68
C GLU A 168 -18.08 -13.97 1.58
N ILE A 169 -18.91 -14.87 1.03
CA ILE A 169 -18.54 -15.78 -0.08
C ILE A 169 -18.20 -14.97 -1.34
N ARG A 170 -18.91 -13.87 -1.61
CA ARG A 170 -18.60 -12.99 -2.76
C ARG A 170 -17.28 -12.25 -2.57
N ALA A 171 -17.02 -11.72 -1.37
CA ALA A 171 -15.74 -11.11 -1.05
C ALA A 171 -14.60 -12.11 -1.26
N GLN A 172 -14.75 -13.35 -0.77
CA GLN A 172 -13.77 -14.43 -0.97
C GLN A 172 -13.59 -14.83 -2.44
N GLN A 173 -14.67 -14.93 -3.23
CA GLN A 173 -14.60 -15.24 -4.66
C GLN A 173 -13.91 -14.13 -5.45
N PHE A 174 -14.19 -12.87 -5.12
CA PHE A 174 -13.49 -11.73 -5.70
C PHE A 174 -12.01 -11.74 -5.31
N GLN A 175 -11.68 -11.92 -4.03
CA GLN A 175 -10.30 -12.04 -3.57
C GLN A 175 -9.55 -13.17 -4.28
N LYS A 176 -10.19 -14.33 -4.45
CA LYS A 176 -9.64 -15.46 -5.20
C LYS A 176 -9.43 -15.15 -6.69
N ALA A 177 -10.38 -14.47 -7.33
CA ALA A 177 -10.26 -14.07 -8.73
C ALA A 177 -9.13 -13.05 -8.93
N VAL A 178 -9.07 -12.02 -8.08
CA VAL A 178 -8.02 -10.99 -8.05
C VAL A 178 -6.65 -11.64 -7.84
N GLY A 179 -6.50 -12.48 -6.80
CA GLY A 179 -5.23 -13.15 -6.49
C GLY A 179 -4.79 -14.18 -7.54
N SER A 180 -5.71 -14.71 -8.35
CA SER A 180 -5.36 -15.63 -9.45
C SER A 180 -4.94 -14.92 -10.75
N GLN A 181 -5.33 -13.67 -10.94
CA GLN A 181 -5.17 -12.94 -12.21
C GLN A 181 -4.17 -11.78 -12.15
N LEU A 182 -4.03 -11.12 -10.99
CA LEU A 182 -3.06 -10.03 -10.81
C LEU A 182 -1.74 -10.61 -10.30
N ARG A 183 -0.67 -10.42 -11.09
CA ARG A 183 0.71 -10.81 -10.74
C ARG A 183 1.23 -10.02 -9.54
N GLU A 184 2.29 -10.53 -8.90
CA GLU A 184 2.96 -9.99 -7.69
C GLU A 184 3.32 -8.48 -7.72
N ARG A 185 3.40 -7.82 -8.89
CA ARG A 185 3.64 -6.37 -8.99
C ARG A 185 2.86 -5.73 -10.12
N VAL A 186 2.27 -4.56 -9.85
CA VAL A 186 1.63 -3.72 -10.87
C VAL A 186 2.71 -3.02 -11.69
N ASP A 187 2.82 -3.35 -12.98
CA ASP A 187 3.73 -2.64 -13.89
C ASP A 187 3.19 -1.23 -14.19
N VAL A 188 4.04 -0.22 -14.04
CA VAL A 188 3.76 1.18 -14.36
C VAL A 188 3.26 1.31 -15.81
N ARG A 189 3.76 0.50 -16.75
CA ARG A 189 3.32 0.54 -18.16
C ARG A 189 1.89 0.03 -18.34
N GLU A 190 1.52 -1.01 -17.62
CA GLU A 190 0.15 -1.56 -17.63
C GLU A 190 -0.80 -0.57 -16.98
N LEU A 191 -0.42 -0.02 -15.83
CA LEU A 191 -1.16 1.06 -15.16
C LEU A 191 -1.39 2.26 -16.09
N SER A 192 -0.38 2.66 -16.88
CA SER A 192 -0.53 3.77 -17.84
C SER A 192 -1.64 3.53 -18.86
N LYS A 193 -1.74 2.29 -19.36
CA LYS A 193 -2.76 1.92 -20.36
C LYS A 193 -4.15 1.98 -19.75
N VAL A 194 -4.30 1.42 -18.54
CA VAL A 194 -5.57 1.44 -17.81
C VAL A 194 -5.98 2.87 -17.48
N LEU A 195 -5.09 3.70 -16.94
CA LEU A 195 -5.40 5.10 -16.64
C LEU A 195 -5.80 5.91 -17.88
N LYS A 196 -5.16 5.68 -19.04
CA LYS A 196 -5.56 6.30 -20.31
C LYS A 196 -6.93 5.82 -20.80
N GLN A 197 -7.28 4.56 -20.56
CA GLN A 197 -8.62 4.05 -20.88
C GLN A 197 -9.67 4.68 -19.96
N LEU A 198 -9.37 4.75 -18.66
CA LEU A 198 -10.26 5.37 -17.66
C LEU A 198 -10.46 6.86 -17.92
N SER A 199 -9.42 7.61 -18.28
CA SER A 199 -9.54 9.04 -18.59
C SER A 199 -10.42 9.32 -19.81
N ASN A 200 -10.38 8.44 -20.81
CA ASN A 200 -11.09 8.62 -22.08
C ASN A 200 -12.50 8.00 -22.09
N SER A 201 -12.80 7.08 -21.17
CA SER A 201 -14.08 6.39 -21.11
C SER A 201 -15.17 7.31 -20.53
N PRO A 202 -16.23 7.65 -21.29
CA PRO A 202 -17.30 8.54 -20.81
C PRO A 202 -18.19 7.90 -19.73
N TYR A 203 -17.98 6.62 -19.44
CA TYR A 203 -18.79 5.84 -18.52
C TYR A 203 -18.36 5.98 -17.05
N HIS A 204 -17.19 6.57 -16.79
CA HIS A 204 -16.72 6.85 -15.43
C HIS A 204 -17.15 8.23 -14.95
N ALA A 205 -17.14 8.44 -13.63
CA ALA A 205 -17.41 9.74 -13.05
C ALA A 205 -16.39 10.79 -13.55
N PRO A 206 -16.81 12.06 -13.78
CA PRO A 206 -15.90 13.12 -14.18
C PRO A 206 -14.66 13.26 -13.30
N GLU A 207 -14.81 13.00 -11.99
CA GLU A 207 -13.73 13.08 -11.01
C GLU A 207 -12.68 11.98 -11.23
N ILE A 208 -13.11 10.73 -11.45
CA ILE A 208 -12.22 9.59 -11.76
C ILE A 208 -11.45 9.86 -13.05
N ARG A 209 -12.13 10.40 -14.08
CA ARG A 209 -11.48 10.73 -15.36
C ARG A 209 -10.42 11.82 -15.20
N LYS A 210 -10.73 12.86 -14.43
CA LYS A 210 -9.80 13.95 -14.13
C LYS A 210 -8.60 13.47 -13.31
N GLN A 211 -8.83 12.61 -12.32
CA GLN A 211 -7.77 11.98 -11.52
C GLN A 211 -6.90 11.06 -12.37
N ALA A 212 -7.50 10.20 -13.20
CA ALA A 212 -6.74 9.34 -14.10
C ALA A 212 -5.88 10.17 -15.06
N GLN A 213 -6.41 11.30 -15.56
CA GLN A 213 -5.66 12.21 -16.41
C GLN A 213 -4.50 12.91 -15.67
N SER A 214 -4.66 13.27 -14.40
CA SER A 214 -3.55 13.85 -13.61
C SER A 214 -2.44 12.82 -13.36
N PHE A 215 -2.77 11.56 -13.06
CA PHE A 215 -1.78 10.49 -12.90
C PHE A 215 -1.08 10.13 -14.22
N VAL A 216 -1.75 10.24 -15.37
CA VAL A 216 -1.12 10.04 -16.68
C VAL A 216 -0.12 11.16 -17.02
N ALA A 217 -0.34 12.37 -16.50
CA ALA A 217 0.52 13.52 -16.75
C ALA A 217 1.79 13.52 -15.86
N ASP A 218 1.75 12.87 -14.71
CA ASP A 218 2.85 12.85 -13.74
C ASP A 218 3.42 11.44 -13.53
N ASN A 219 4.59 11.19 -14.12
CA ASN A 219 5.30 9.91 -14.02
C ASN A 219 5.66 9.52 -12.58
N ILE A 220 5.90 10.50 -11.70
CA ILE A 220 6.23 10.23 -10.29
C ILE A 220 4.98 9.70 -9.60
N MET A 221 3.87 10.44 -9.69
CA MET A 221 2.59 10.03 -9.10
C MET A 221 2.08 8.70 -9.67
N GLN A 222 2.36 8.42 -10.94
CA GLN A 222 2.05 7.14 -11.55
C GLN A 222 2.83 5.98 -10.93
N LYS A 223 4.13 6.17 -10.66
CA LYS A 223 4.97 5.17 -9.99
C LYS A 223 4.50 4.97 -8.54
N GLU A 224 4.22 6.06 -7.84
CA GLU A 224 3.72 6.03 -6.46
C GLU A 224 2.37 5.30 -6.37
N LEU A 225 1.48 5.50 -7.34
CA LEU A 225 0.22 4.78 -7.45
C LEU A 225 0.43 3.28 -7.75
N ALA A 226 1.36 2.94 -8.64
CA ALA A 226 1.69 1.54 -8.93
C ALA A 226 2.24 0.81 -7.69
N ASP A 227 3.11 1.48 -6.93
CA ASP A 227 3.66 0.97 -5.67
C ASP A 227 2.53 0.78 -4.64
N ALA A 228 1.64 1.77 -4.48
CA ALA A 228 0.51 1.69 -3.54
C ALA A 228 -0.50 0.59 -3.93
N LEU A 229 -0.78 0.42 -5.23
CA LEU A 229 -1.63 -0.68 -5.72
C LEU A 229 -0.98 -2.05 -5.51
N THR A 230 0.35 -2.13 -5.63
CA THR A 230 1.11 -3.36 -5.35
C THR A 230 0.99 -3.73 -3.86
N ILE A 231 1.22 -2.77 -2.95
CA ILE A 231 1.02 -2.98 -1.50
C ILE A 231 -0.42 -3.42 -1.20
N MET A 232 -1.41 -2.79 -1.84
CA MET A 232 -2.82 -3.15 -1.66
C MET A 232 -3.12 -4.58 -2.16
N LEU A 233 -2.47 -5.06 -3.23
CA LEU A 233 -2.60 -6.44 -3.69
C LEU A 233 -1.96 -7.45 -2.73
N GLU A 234 -0.85 -7.09 -2.09
CA GLU A 234 -0.18 -7.91 -1.08
C GLU A 234 -1.04 -8.09 0.18
N HIS A 235 -1.90 -7.11 0.50
CA HIS A 235 -2.81 -7.11 1.66
C HIS A 235 -4.30 -7.13 1.28
N LEU A 236 -4.63 -7.83 0.19
CA LEU A 236 -5.99 -7.83 -0.36
C LEU A 236 -7.04 -8.47 0.58
N ASP A 237 -6.59 -9.35 1.47
CA ASP A 237 -7.38 -10.02 2.51
C ASP A 237 -7.91 -9.03 3.55
N GLU A 238 -7.17 -7.97 3.82
CA GLU A 238 -7.52 -6.93 4.80
C GLU A 238 -8.34 -5.77 4.21
N TRP A 239 -8.54 -5.75 2.89
CA TRP A 239 -9.31 -4.69 2.27
C TRP A 239 -10.81 -4.86 2.54
N GLN A 240 -11.30 -4.00 3.42
CA GLN A 240 -12.72 -3.89 3.72
C GLN A 240 -13.41 -2.99 2.69
N ARG A 241 -14.18 -3.61 1.78
CA ARG A 241 -15.13 -2.88 0.95
C ARG A 241 -16.30 -2.42 1.83
N SER A 242 -16.87 -1.24 1.55
CA SER A 242 -18.05 -0.77 2.30
C SER A 242 -19.16 -1.81 2.23
N GLN A 243 -19.66 -2.23 3.38
CA GLN A 243 -20.77 -3.19 3.49
C GLN A 243 -22.09 -2.63 2.93
N GLU A 244 -22.20 -1.30 2.83
CA GLU A 244 -23.36 -0.61 2.23
C GLU A 244 -23.41 -0.76 0.70
N GLY A 245 -22.38 -1.36 0.09
CA GLY A 245 -22.25 -1.46 -1.36
C GLY A 245 -21.84 -0.13 -1.98
N VAL A 246 -21.63 -0.15 -3.30
CA VAL A 246 -21.28 1.06 -4.07
C VAL A 246 -22.54 1.60 -4.72
N PRO A 247 -22.94 2.85 -4.47
CA PRO A 247 -24.20 3.38 -4.97
C PRO A 247 -24.19 3.43 -6.51
N PRO A 248 -25.27 2.95 -7.17
CA PRO A 248 -25.38 3.05 -8.61
C PRO A 248 -25.71 4.49 -9.03
N ARG A 249 -25.01 5.00 -10.03
CA ARG A 249 -25.26 6.28 -10.69
C ARG A 249 -26.05 6.07 -11.97
N ALA A 250 -27.22 6.71 -12.06
CA ALA A 250 -27.97 6.80 -13.29
C ALA A 250 -27.36 7.87 -14.20
N PHE A 251 -26.95 7.49 -15.41
CA PHE A 251 -26.36 8.40 -16.39
C PHE A 251 -27.04 8.25 -17.74
N TRP A 252 -27.42 9.38 -18.34
CA TRP A 252 -28.09 9.43 -19.63
C TRP A 252 -27.04 9.34 -20.75
N THR A 253 -27.02 8.23 -21.48
CA THR A 253 -26.11 8.02 -22.62
C THR A 253 -26.86 7.41 -23.78
N LEU A 254 -26.52 7.84 -25.00
CA LEU A 254 -27.09 7.27 -26.23
C LEU A 254 -28.65 7.21 -26.18
N ASN A 255 -29.27 8.29 -25.70
CA ASN A 255 -30.72 8.46 -25.56
C ASN A 255 -31.44 7.50 -24.60
N LYS A 256 -30.73 6.89 -23.64
CA LYS A 256 -31.31 6.00 -22.63
C LYS A 256 -30.64 6.20 -21.26
N TRP A 257 -31.40 6.05 -20.18
CA TRP A 257 -30.83 5.95 -18.83
C TRP A 257 -30.08 4.63 -18.67
N ARG A 258 -28.84 4.67 -18.20
CA ARG A 258 -28.04 3.49 -17.84
C ARG A 258 -27.53 3.64 -16.42
N LEU A 259 -27.38 2.53 -15.72
CA LEU A 259 -26.81 2.47 -14.38
C LEU A 259 -25.32 2.16 -14.48
N PHE A 260 -24.50 2.95 -13.81
CA PHE A 260 -23.07 2.75 -13.65
C PHE A 260 -22.74 2.67 -12.16
N ILE A 261 -21.59 2.09 -11.81
CA ILE A 261 -21.13 2.00 -10.42
C ILE A 261 -20.05 3.08 -10.21
N ASP A 262 -20.23 3.91 -9.20
CA ASP A 262 -19.25 4.95 -8.83
C ASP A 262 -18.24 4.39 -7.82
N ASP A 263 -17.31 3.58 -8.33
CA ASP A 263 -16.17 3.06 -7.58
C ASP A 263 -15.05 4.12 -7.48
N ASP A 264 -14.23 4.08 -6.43
CA ASP A 264 -12.99 4.85 -6.32
C ASP A 264 -11.91 4.33 -7.31
N LEU A 265 -10.93 5.17 -7.63
CA LEU A 265 -9.92 4.87 -8.66
C LEU A 265 -9.18 3.53 -8.43
N PRO A 266 -8.76 3.17 -7.19
CA PRO A 266 -8.17 1.85 -6.91
C PRO A 266 -9.10 0.68 -7.20
N THR A 267 -10.38 0.77 -6.83
CA THR A 267 -11.38 -0.28 -7.09
C THR A 267 -11.69 -0.42 -8.58
N VAL A 268 -11.79 0.70 -9.30
CA VAL A 268 -11.96 0.68 -10.76
C VAL A 268 -10.77 0.01 -11.46
N PHE A 269 -9.55 0.27 -10.98
CA PHE A 269 -8.33 -0.33 -11.52
C PHE A 269 -8.36 -1.86 -11.44
N LEU A 270 -8.71 -2.43 -10.30
CA LEU A 270 -8.73 -3.88 -10.16
C LEU A 270 -9.82 -4.52 -10.99
N ARG A 271 -11.00 -3.90 -11.06
CA ARG A 271 -12.08 -4.41 -11.91
C ARG A 271 -11.68 -4.40 -13.39
N SER A 272 -11.01 -3.35 -13.84
CA SER A 272 -10.52 -3.24 -15.22
C SER A 272 -9.33 -4.15 -15.54
N SER A 273 -8.67 -4.70 -14.52
CA SER A 273 -7.57 -5.66 -14.69
C SER A 273 -8.03 -7.13 -14.70
N ILE A 274 -9.27 -7.39 -14.27
CA ILE A 274 -9.88 -8.74 -14.16
C ILE A 274 -10.78 -9.06 -15.38
N CYS A 275 -11.17 -8.04 -16.16
CA CYS A 275 -12.01 -8.16 -17.35
C CYS A 275 -11.19 -8.02 -18.64
#